data_AF-A0A8S4S963-F1
#
_entry.id   AF-A0A8S4S963-F1
#
_cell.length_a   1.000
_cell.length_b   1.000
_cell.length_c   1.000
_cell.angle_alpha   90.00
_cell.angle_beta   90.00
_cell.angle_gamma   90.00
#
_symmetry.space_group_name_H-M   'P 1'
#
loop_
_entity.id
_entity.type
_entity.pdbx_description
1 polymer ?
#
loop_
_entity_poly.entity_id
_entity_poly.type
_entity_poly.pdbx_seq_one_letter_code
_entity_poly.pdbx_strand_id
1 'polypeptide(L)'
;MRDEQFEWVFRNVIELRSEAAACVREMRPFTDASDLCAAFHKYLDELSVGGKLQVLKSHPDLAGRLAAKGELTQESTEEQRSAGLNELTVEQKATMDFNNERYKKKFGFPFIICARQNKIQSIIEGLRNRYNHTTEQEIDIGINEVKKICTLRILDIVMNS
;
A
#
# COMPACT_ATOMS: atom_id res chain seq x y z
N MET A 1 25.67 -0.94 -3.00
CA MET A 1 24.97 0.35 -2.86
C MET A 1 25.37 0.98 -1.54
N ARG A 2 25.69 2.28 -1.49
CA ARG A 2 25.95 2.99 -0.22
C ARG A 2 24.67 3.13 0.58
N ASP A 3 24.82 3.38 1.88
CA ASP A 3 23.74 3.46 2.85
C ASP A 3 22.67 4.51 2.53
N GLU A 4 23.08 5.77 2.36
CA GLU A 4 22.18 6.87 1.98
C GLU A 4 21.50 6.62 0.63
N GLN A 5 22.22 5.98 -0.31
CA GLN A 5 21.67 5.64 -1.62
C GLN A 5 20.59 4.55 -1.48
N PHE A 6 20.79 3.55 -0.62
CA PHE A 6 19.81 2.51 -0.37
C PHE A 6 18.53 3.08 0.24
N GLU A 7 18.68 3.89 1.29
CA GLU A 7 17.54 4.54 1.93
C GLU A 7 16.79 5.42 0.95
N TRP A 8 17.50 6.21 0.15
CA TRP A 8 16.86 7.04 -0.86
C TRP A 8 16.10 6.22 -1.90
N VAL A 9 16.72 5.19 -2.48
CA VAL A 9 16.13 4.37 -3.54
C VAL A 9 14.88 3.65 -3.04
N PHE A 10 14.90 3.09 -1.83
CA PHE A 10 13.79 2.31 -1.28
C PHE A 10 12.87 3.10 -0.33
N ARG A 11 13.00 4.44 -0.23
CA ARG A 11 12.29 5.28 0.75
C ARG A 11 10.76 5.21 0.70
N ASN A 12 10.18 4.83 -0.44
CA ASN A 12 8.73 4.82 -0.63
C ASN A 12 8.20 3.47 -1.11
N VAL A 13 8.95 2.37 -0.91
CA VAL A 13 8.39 1.02 -1.18
C VAL A 13 7.28 0.65 -0.19
N ILE A 14 7.27 1.28 0.97
CA ILE A 14 6.10 1.36 1.86
C ILE A 14 5.68 2.83 1.89
N GLU A 15 4.43 3.10 1.54
CA GLU A 15 3.91 4.45 1.32
C GLU A 15 4.17 5.39 2.50
N LEU A 16 4.96 6.44 2.26
CA LEU A 16 5.36 7.48 3.21
C LEU A 16 6.02 6.94 4.49
N ARG A 17 6.74 5.82 4.39
CA ARG A 17 7.46 5.16 5.49
C ARG A 17 8.94 4.97 5.16
N SER A 18 9.66 6.08 4.99
CA SER A 18 11.09 6.06 4.63
C SER A 18 11.98 5.43 5.70
N GLU A 19 11.54 5.44 6.96
CA GLU A 19 12.23 4.77 8.07
C GLU A 19 12.39 3.26 7.86
N ALA A 20 11.47 2.62 7.12
CA ALA A 20 11.53 1.19 6.85
C ALA A 20 12.79 0.81 6.04
N ALA A 21 13.22 1.67 5.11
CA ALA A 21 14.41 1.42 4.31
C ALA A 21 15.68 1.40 5.17
N ALA A 22 15.79 2.30 6.16
CA ALA A 22 16.92 2.33 7.09
C ALA A 22 16.97 1.06 7.96
N CYS A 23 15.81 0.60 8.46
CA CYS A 23 15.75 -0.65 9.24
C CYS A 23 16.11 -1.88 8.40
N VAL A 24 15.58 -1.99 7.19
CA VAL A 24 15.85 -3.14 6.31
C VAL A 24 17.30 -3.15 5.84
N ARG A 25 17.92 -1.99 5.60
CA ARG A 25 19.34 -1.87 5.23
C ARG A 25 20.29 -2.62 6.18
N GLU A 26 19.97 -2.65 7.48
CA GLU A 26 20.77 -3.35 8.49
C GLU A 26 20.69 -4.89 8.36
N MET A 27 19.77 -5.42 7.56
CA MET A 27 19.59 -6.86 7.33
C MET A 27 20.42 -7.40 6.16
N ARG A 28 21.29 -6.58 5.57
CA ARG A 28 22.22 -6.97 4.48
C ARG A 28 23.20 -8.08 4.95
N PRO A 29 23.76 -8.87 4.03
CA PRO A 29 23.61 -8.79 2.57
C PRO A 29 22.31 -9.42 2.05
N PHE A 30 21.86 -8.96 0.88
CA PHE A 30 20.75 -9.56 0.12
C PHE A 30 21.32 -10.21 -1.14
N THR A 31 20.89 -11.43 -1.46
CA THR A 31 21.38 -12.16 -2.63
C THR A 31 20.67 -11.70 -3.90
N ASP A 32 19.36 -11.45 -3.81
CA ASP A 32 18.51 -11.05 -4.92
C ASP A 32 17.32 -10.17 -4.46
N ALA A 33 16.42 -9.85 -5.40
CA ALA A 33 15.21 -9.07 -5.10
C ALA A 33 14.22 -9.81 -4.19
N SER A 34 14.23 -11.15 -4.18
CA SER A 34 13.38 -11.95 -3.31
C SER A 34 13.82 -11.82 -1.85
N ASP A 35 15.12 -11.89 -1.59
CA ASP A 35 15.70 -11.65 -0.25
C ASP A 35 15.36 -10.24 0.26
N LEU A 36 15.46 -9.23 -0.61
CA LEU A 36 15.11 -7.86 -0.27
C LEU A 36 13.61 -7.71 0.06
N CYS A 37 12.72 -8.32 -0.74
CA CYS A 37 11.28 -8.35 -0.46
C CYS A 37 10.99 -9.04 0.88
N ALA A 38 11.63 -10.19 1.13
CA ALA A 38 11.47 -10.93 2.38
C ALA A 38 11.89 -10.11 3.60
N ALA A 39 12.96 -9.29 3.49
CA ALA A 39 13.40 -8.40 4.56
C ALA A 39 12.37 -7.28 4.85
N PHE A 40 11.78 -6.66 3.82
CA PHE A 40 10.69 -5.69 4.01
C PHE A 40 9.41 -6.34 4.58
N HIS A 41 9.09 -7.56 4.17
CA HIS A 41 7.95 -8.31 4.73
C HIS A 41 8.18 -8.62 6.21
N LYS A 42 9.39 -9.05 6.56
CA LYS A 42 9.79 -9.29 7.96
C LYS A 42 9.66 -8.01 8.80
N TYR A 43 10.15 -6.88 8.29
CA TYR A 43 9.96 -5.58 8.95
C TYR A 43 8.47 -5.31 9.25
N LEU A 44 7.58 -5.51 8.27
CA LEU A 44 6.13 -5.32 8.45
C LEU A 44 5.51 -6.31 9.44
N ASP A 45 5.99 -7.55 9.48
CA ASP A 45 5.51 -8.59 10.40
C ASP A 45 5.89 -8.31 11.86
N GLU A 46 7.08 -7.78 12.08
CA GLU A 46 7.63 -7.48 13.41
C GLU A 46 7.07 -6.17 14.01
N LEU A 47 6.34 -5.38 13.23
CA LEU A 47 5.67 -4.19 13.75
C LEU A 47 4.62 -4.56 14.81
N SER A 48 4.61 -3.80 15.91
CA SER A 48 3.49 -3.80 16.84
C SER A 48 2.18 -3.44 16.12
N VAL A 49 1.03 -3.78 16.72
CA VAL A 49 -0.28 -3.39 16.19
C VAL A 49 -0.36 -1.88 15.93
N GLY A 50 0.20 -1.07 16.84
CA GLY A 50 0.31 0.38 16.65
C GLY A 50 1.13 0.77 15.42
N GLY A 51 2.27 0.12 15.20
CA GLY A 51 3.10 0.32 14.01
C GLY A 51 2.40 -0.08 12.72
N LYS A 52 1.72 -1.23 12.71
CA LYS A 52 0.89 -1.69 11.58
C LYS A 52 -0.19 -0.65 11.25
N LEU A 53 -0.92 -0.16 12.26
CA LEU A 53 -1.92 0.90 12.07
C LEU A 53 -1.33 2.19 11.49
N GLN A 54 -0.11 2.56 11.88
CA GLN A 54 0.58 3.71 11.30
C GLN A 54 0.87 3.50 9.81
N VAL A 55 1.37 2.32 9.42
CA VAL A 55 1.58 1.96 8.01
C VAL A 55 0.27 2.01 7.22
N LEU A 56 -0.82 1.45 7.76
CA LEU A 56 -2.11 1.48 7.07
C LEU A 56 -2.63 2.92 6.90
N LYS A 57 -2.48 3.76 7.92
CA LYS A 57 -2.91 5.17 7.89
C LYS A 57 -2.10 6.05 6.95
N SER A 58 -0.88 5.68 6.59
CA SER A 58 -0.07 6.48 5.66
C SER A 58 -0.49 6.29 4.20
N HIS A 59 -1.28 5.26 3.88
CA HIS A 59 -1.76 5.05 2.52
C HIS A 59 -2.88 6.03 2.14
N PRO A 60 -2.91 6.54 0.91
CA PRO A 60 -4.02 7.36 0.42
C PRO A 60 -5.26 6.50 0.15
N ASP A 61 -6.45 7.11 0.25
CA ASP A 61 -7.68 6.46 -0.20
C ASP A 61 -7.64 6.16 -1.70
N LEU A 62 -8.14 4.99 -2.09
CA LEU A 62 -8.37 4.65 -3.50
C LEU A 62 -9.45 5.56 -4.10
N ALA A 63 -9.11 6.17 -5.24
CA ALA A 63 -9.91 7.20 -5.89
C ALA A 63 -10.32 8.34 -4.93
N GLY A 64 -9.52 8.63 -3.90
CA GLY A 64 -9.87 9.63 -2.89
C GLY A 64 -9.61 11.07 -3.31
N ARG A 65 -9.69 11.98 -2.34
CA ARG A 65 -9.46 13.43 -2.55
C ARG A 65 -8.06 13.74 -3.08
N LEU A 66 -7.02 13.05 -2.59
CA LEU A 66 -5.65 13.23 -3.08
C LEU A 66 -5.52 12.82 -4.56
N ALA A 67 -6.17 11.71 -4.95
CA ALA A 67 -6.23 11.27 -6.34
C ALA A 67 -6.91 12.33 -7.23
N ALA A 68 -8.05 12.86 -6.78
CA ALA A 68 -8.81 13.89 -7.51
C ALA A 68 -8.03 15.21 -7.70
N LYS A 69 -7.10 15.51 -6.78
CA LYS A 69 -6.24 16.71 -6.85
C LYS A 69 -4.89 16.47 -7.54
N GLY A 70 -4.56 15.22 -7.89
CA GLY A 70 -3.23 14.88 -8.40
C GLY A 70 -2.11 15.03 -7.35
N GLU A 71 -2.45 14.89 -6.07
CA GLU A 71 -1.53 15.06 -4.92
C GLU A 71 -1.00 13.72 -4.37
N LEU A 72 -1.21 12.62 -5.10
CA LEU A 72 -0.67 11.31 -4.73
C LEU A 72 0.85 11.26 -4.95
N THR A 73 1.53 10.35 -4.26
CA THR A 73 2.89 9.95 -4.62
C THR A 73 2.91 9.39 -6.05
N GLN A 74 4.09 9.38 -6.68
CA GLN A 74 4.23 8.87 -8.04
C GLN A 74 3.78 7.40 -8.10
N GLU A 75 4.23 6.58 -7.16
CA GLU A 75 3.92 5.16 -7.08
C GLU A 75 2.41 4.94 -6.89
N SER A 76 1.77 5.65 -5.94
CA SER A 76 0.31 5.56 -5.75
C SER A 76 -0.47 6.03 -6.98
N THR A 77 0.03 7.04 -7.70
CA THR A 77 -0.60 7.52 -8.94
C THR A 77 -0.59 6.42 -10.02
N GLU A 78 0.55 5.78 -10.23
CA GLU A 78 0.71 4.71 -11.23
C GLU A 78 -0.10 3.47 -10.86
N GLU A 79 -0.11 3.09 -9.58
CA GLU A 79 -0.90 1.99 -9.05
C GLU A 79 -2.40 2.21 -9.27
N GLN A 80 -2.93 3.38 -8.89
CA GLN A 80 -4.35 3.67 -9.07
C GLN A 80 -4.73 3.75 -10.56
N ARG A 81 -3.86 4.32 -11.41
CA ARG A 81 -4.07 4.34 -12.86
C ARG A 81 -4.12 2.94 -13.45
N SER A 82 -3.23 2.03 -13.05
CA SER A 82 -3.19 0.66 -13.56
C SER A 82 -4.46 -0.16 -13.26
N ALA A 83 -5.15 0.20 -12.16
CA ALA A 83 -6.41 -0.39 -11.75
C ALA A 83 -7.63 0.25 -12.45
N GLY A 84 -7.44 1.30 -13.23
CA GLY A 84 -8.51 2.06 -13.91
C GLY A 84 -9.25 3.05 -13.00
N LEU A 85 -8.70 3.39 -11.83
CA LEU A 85 -9.39 4.27 -10.87
C LEU A 85 -9.49 5.73 -11.33
N ASN A 86 -8.72 6.12 -12.34
CA ASN A 86 -8.81 7.41 -13.02
C ASN A 86 -9.96 7.48 -14.05
N GLU A 87 -10.62 6.36 -14.34
CA GLU A 87 -11.67 6.24 -15.38
C GLU A 87 -13.03 5.85 -14.80
N LEU A 88 -13.22 6.07 -13.49
CA LEU A 88 -14.48 5.77 -12.81
C LEU A 88 -15.63 6.62 -13.37
N THR A 89 -16.79 6.00 -13.56
CA THR A 89 -18.03 6.75 -13.75
C THR A 89 -18.40 7.52 -12.49
N VAL A 90 -19.29 8.51 -12.60
CA VAL A 90 -19.76 9.30 -11.44
C VAL A 90 -20.38 8.38 -10.37
N GLU A 91 -21.13 7.37 -10.78
CA GLU A 91 -21.79 6.40 -9.89
C GLU A 91 -20.77 5.48 -9.20
N GLN A 92 -19.75 5.04 -9.93
CA GLN A 92 -18.67 4.23 -9.36
C GLN A 92 -17.85 5.05 -8.36
N LYS A 93 -17.55 6.32 -8.68
CA LYS A 93 -16.85 7.23 -7.78
C LYS A 93 -17.63 7.48 -6.50
N ALA A 94 -18.93 7.77 -6.60
CA ALA A 94 -19.79 7.94 -5.44
C ALA A 94 -19.87 6.67 -4.58
N THR A 95 -19.93 5.49 -5.23
CA THR A 95 -19.89 4.20 -4.54
C THR A 95 -18.57 3.99 -3.81
N MET A 96 -17.44 4.30 -4.43
CA MET A 96 -16.11 4.21 -3.81
C MET A 96 -16.00 5.14 -2.60
N ASP A 97 -16.39 6.41 -2.75
CA ASP A 97 -16.32 7.40 -1.67
C ASP A 97 -17.16 6.99 -0.46
N PHE A 98 -18.41 6.58 -0.69
CA PHE A 98 -19.29 6.10 0.37
C PHE A 98 -18.70 4.90 1.12
N ASN A 99 -18.16 3.91 0.39
CA ASN A 99 -17.59 2.71 1.01
C ASN A 99 -16.26 3.02 1.73
N ASN A 100 -15.40 3.86 1.16
CA ASN A 100 -14.15 4.30 1.81
C ASN A 100 -14.42 5.04 3.11
N GLU A 101 -15.39 5.95 3.14
CA GLU A 101 -15.77 6.67 4.36
C GLU A 101 -16.29 5.72 5.43
N ARG A 102 -17.19 4.80 5.05
CA ARG A 102 -17.76 3.81 5.96
C ARG A 102 -16.69 2.87 6.51
N TYR A 103 -15.77 2.40 5.66
CA TYR A 103 -14.65 1.54 6.02
C TYR A 103 -13.72 2.25 7.03
N LYS A 104 -13.28 3.47 6.71
CA LYS A 104 -12.44 4.27 7.61
C LYS A 104 -13.12 4.56 8.94
N LYS A 105 -14.41 4.86 8.94
CA LYS A 105 -15.17 5.10 10.18
C LYS A 105 -15.21 3.86 11.07
N LYS A 106 -15.27 2.65 10.49
CA LYS A 106 -15.30 1.39 11.24
C LYS A 106 -13.92 0.99 11.76
N PHE A 107 -12.92 0.98 10.88
CA PHE A 107 -11.61 0.38 11.19
C PHE A 107 -10.53 1.40 11.60
N GLY A 108 -10.75 2.69 11.32
CA GLY A 108 -9.82 3.76 11.68
C GLY A 108 -8.63 3.92 10.74
N PHE A 109 -8.62 3.25 9.60
CA PHE A 109 -7.61 3.37 8.54
C PHE A 109 -8.24 3.17 7.13
N PRO A 110 -7.57 3.65 6.06
CA PRO A 110 -8.04 3.51 4.68
C PRO A 110 -8.19 2.05 4.24
N PHE A 111 -9.09 1.80 3.30
CA PHE A 111 -9.13 0.49 2.63
C PHE A 111 -7.92 0.34 1.72
N ILE A 112 -7.12 -0.69 1.99
CA ILE A 112 -5.90 -0.99 1.23
C ILE A 112 -6.07 -2.31 0.50
N ILE A 113 -5.79 -2.29 -0.80
CA ILE A 113 -5.71 -3.45 -1.67
C ILE A 113 -4.63 -3.17 -2.73
N CYS A 114 -3.90 -4.19 -3.13
CA CYS A 114 -2.89 -4.09 -4.17
C CYS A 114 -3.53 -3.78 -5.52
N ALA A 115 -3.65 -2.49 -5.85
CA ALA A 115 -4.39 -1.98 -7.01
C ALA A 115 -3.90 -2.62 -8.32
N ARG A 116 -2.58 -2.79 -8.51
CA ARG A 116 -1.98 -3.43 -9.69
C ARG A 116 -2.41 -4.87 -9.93
N GLN A 117 -2.90 -5.56 -8.90
CA GLN A 117 -3.37 -6.94 -8.98
C GLN A 117 -4.91 -7.04 -9.04
N ASN A 118 -5.61 -5.91 -9.09
CA ASN A 118 -7.06 -5.87 -9.00
C ASN A 118 -7.66 -4.93 -10.05
N LYS A 119 -8.90 -5.22 -10.46
CA LYS A 119 -9.71 -4.32 -11.29
C LYS A 119 -10.76 -3.64 -10.42
N ILE A 120 -11.31 -2.54 -10.92
CA ILE A 120 -12.32 -1.72 -10.22
C ILE A 120 -13.42 -2.57 -9.58
N GLN A 121 -13.97 -3.53 -10.33
CA GLN A 121 -15.03 -4.40 -9.83
C GLN A 121 -14.57 -5.22 -8.61
N SER A 122 -13.40 -5.85 -8.67
CA SER A 122 -12.81 -6.60 -7.57
C SER A 122 -12.48 -5.72 -6.36
N ILE A 123 -12.10 -4.46 -6.59
CA ILE A 123 -11.88 -3.47 -5.52
C ILE A 123 -13.18 -3.15 -4.79
N ILE A 124 -14.27 -2.89 -5.53
CA ILE A 124 -15.59 -2.60 -4.96
C ILE A 124 -16.15 -3.82 -4.21
N GLU A 125 -16.01 -5.01 -4.77
CA GLU A 125 -16.40 -6.27 -4.12
C GLU A 125 -15.56 -6.53 -2.86
N GLY A 126 -14.25 -6.30 -2.93
CA GLY A 126 -13.33 -6.39 -1.80
C GLY A 126 -13.73 -5.46 -0.66
N LEU A 127 -14.05 -4.19 -0.96
CA LEU A 127 -14.55 -3.20 0.00
C LEU A 127 -15.80 -3.70 0.72
N ARG A 128 -16.78 -4.23 -0.03
CA ARG A 128 -18.05 -4.74 0.52
C ARG A 128 -17.85 -5.97 1.41
N ASN A 129 -17.06 -6.93 0.94
CA ASN A 129 -16.83 -8.19 1.65
C ASN A 129 -16.04 -7.95 2.95
N ARG A 130 -14.95 -7.19 2.84
CA ARG A 130 -14.06 -6.88 3.98
C ARG A 130 -14.69 -5.96 5.01
N TYR A 131 -15.74 -5.23 4.65
CA TYR A 131 -16.50 -4.44 5.62
C TYR A 131 -17.09 -5.30 6.76
N ASN A 132 -17.35 -6.59 6.52
CA ASN A 132 -17.94 -7.49 7.52
C ASN A 132 -16.92 -8.12 8.48
N HIS A 133 -15.62 -7.90 8.25
CA HIS A 133 -14.58 -8.44 9.12
C HIS A 133 -14.45 -7.67 10.46
N THR A 134 -13.71 -8.27 11.37
CA THR A 134 -13.22 -7.66 12.62
C THR A 134 -12.05 -6.72 12.33
N THR A 135 -11.74 -5.82 13.26
CA THR A 135 -10.63 -4.89 13.11
C THR A 135 -9.29 -5.61 13.07
N GLU A 136 -9.12 -6.66 13.87
CA GLU A 136 -7.91 -7.48 13.93
C GLU A 136 -7.66 -8.15 12.57
N GLN A 137 -8.70 -8.77 11.99
CA GLN A 137 -8.62 -9.37 10.65
C GLN A 137 -8.23 -8.33 9.59
N GLU A 138 -8.81 -7.12 9.63
CA GLU A 138 -8.51 -6.11 8.63
C GLU A 138 -7.13 -5.47 8.77
N ILE A 139 -6.56 -5.44 9.97
CA ILE A 139 -5.16 -5.05 10.15
C ILE A 139 -4.25 -6.07 9.46
N ASP A 140 -4.47 -7.36 9.69
CA ASP A 140 -3.65 -8.41 9.08
C ASP A 140 -3.83 -8.48 7.55
N ILE A 141 -5.07 -8.40 7.07
CA ILE A 141 -5.35 -8.35 5.62
C ILE A 141 -4.73 -7.10 5.01
N GLY A 142 -4.90 -5.93 5.64
CA GLY A 142 -4.33 -4.67 5.17
C GLY A 142 -2.81 -4.73 5.05
N ILE A 143 -2.12 -5.27 6.06
CA ILE A 143 -0.66 -5.42 6.01
C ILE A 143 -0.22 -6.40 4.91
N ASN A 144 -0.96 -7.48 4.69
CA ASN A 144 -0.67 -8.39 3.59
C ASN A 144 -0.86 -7.73 2.21
N GLU A 145 -1.83 -6.83 2.06
CA GLU A 145 -1.95 -6.02 0.84
C GLU A 145 -0.79 -5.02 0.69
N VAL A 146 -0.32 -4.40 1.79
CA VAL A 146 0.88 -3.55 1.79
C VAL A 146 2.12 -4.34 1.38
N LYS A 147 2.29 -5.58 1.83
CA LYS A 147 3.40 -6.45 1.40
C LYS A 147 3.41 -6.69 -0.11
N LYS A 148 2.24 -6.92 -0.71
CA LYS A 148 2.10 -7.09 -2.17
C LYS A 148 2.49 -5.81 -2.91
N ILE A 149 1.99 -4.66 -2.46
CA ILE A 149 2.36 -3.35 -3.01
C ILE A 149 3.87 -3.13 -2.91
N CYS A 150 4.45 -3.38 -1.73
CA CYS A 150 5.86 -3.24 -1.46
C CYS A 150 6.72 -4.12 -2.38
N THR A 151 6.36 -5.40 -2.55
CA THR A 151 7.04 -6.29 -3.50
C THR A 151 7.03 -5.73 -4.91
N LEU A 152 5.87 -5.29 -5.40
CA LEU A 152 5.77 -4.76 -6.76
C LEU A 152 6.60 -3.47 -6.95
N ARG A 153 6.61 -2.57 -5.97
CA ARG A 153 7.47 -1.37 -5.98
C ARG A 153 8.96 -1.72 -5.98
N ILE A 154 9.38 -2.69 -5.16
CA ILE A 154 10.77 -3.18 -5.16
C ILE A 154 11.15 -3.76 -6.53
N LEU A 155 10.28 -4.57 -7.12
CA LEU A 155 10.52 -5.16 -8.44
C LEU A 155 10.63 -4.09 -9.53
N ASP A 156 9.78 -3.05 -9.51
CA ASP A 156 9.91 -1.95 -10.46
C ASP A 156 11.26 -1.22 -10.31
N ILE A 157 11.72 -1.01 -9.08
CA ILE A 157 13.02 -0.37 -8.83
C ILE A 157 14.14 -1.24 -9.37
N VAL A 158 14.16 -2.53 -9.02
CA VAL A 158 15.28 -3.44 -9.35
C VAL A 158 15.31 -3.84 -10.84
N MET A 159 14.15 -3.96 -11.49
CA MET A 159 14.09 -4.32 -12.91
C MET A 159 14.31 -3.13 -13.85
N ASN A 160 14.06 -1.90 -13.37
CA ASN A 160 14.29 -0.68 -14.15
C ASN A 160 15.61 0.04 -13.79
N SER A 161 16.42 -0.52 -12.88
CA SER A 161 17.72 0.01 -12.44
C SER A 161 18.91 -0.54 -13.21
#